data_AF-A0A951F2V5-F1
#
_entry.id   AF-A0A951F2V5-F1
#
_cell.length_a   1.000
_cell.length_b   1.000
_cell.length_c   1.000
_cell.angle_alpha   90.00
_cell.angle_beta   90.00
_cell.angle_gamma   90.00
#
_symmetry.space_group_name_H-M   'P 1'
#
loop_
_entity.id
_entity.type
_entity.pdbx_description
1 polymer ?
#
loop_
_entity_poly.entity_id
_entity_poly.type
_entity_poly.pdbx_seq_one_letter_code
_entity_poly.pdbx_strand_id
1 'polypeptide(L)'
;MKTFKSCAAALFLTCGMALVSAAPMMAAGGGFYQEGDWHQHLRGVIDRTQNDLQAAAQIAAGPKDHDRYRHAQRELSDFDRKVSRGHFDMGKLKDCIGALNDILDHNTLQASTRDAIRADNEDLKMVRDRHEH
;
A
#
# COMPACT_ATOMS: atom_id res chain seq x y z
N MET A 1 -51.56 19.64 47.60
CA MET A 1 -52.32 19.03 46.49
C MET A 1 -52.38 20.03 45.33
N LYS A 2 -51.95 19.59 44.14
CA LYS A 2 -52.29 19.98 42.75
C LYS A 2 -53.34 21.11 42.56
N THR A 3 -53.31 22.08 41.66
CA THR A 3 -52.46 22.46 40.50
C THR A 3 -53.02 23.76 39.84
N PHE A 4 -52.12 24.61 39.30
CA PHE A 4 -52.22 25.49 38.11
C PHE A 4 -53.40 26.46 37.85
N LYS A 5 -53.05 27.74 37.60
CA LYS A 5 -53.64 28.58 36.55
C LYS A 5 -52.56 29.39 35.83
N SER A 6 -52.53 29.22 34.50
CA SER A 6 -51.67 29.88 33.51
C SER A 6 -52.00 31.36 33.32
N CYS A 7 -51.02 32.15 32.87
CA CYS A 7 -51.14 33.14 31.78
C CYS A 7 -49.86 34.02 31.69
N ALA A 8 -49.00 33.75 30.70
CA ALA A 8 -47.98 34.66 30.13
C ALA A 8 -47.15 33.82 29.14
N ALA A 9 -46.65 34.27 28.01
CA ALA A 9 -46.84 35.46 27.20
C ALA A 9 -46.34 35.04 25.80
N ALA A 10 -46.94 35.59 24.76
CA ALA A 10 -46.52 35.39 23.39
C ALA A 10 -45.10 35.94 23.18
N LEU A 11 -44.28 35.22 22.41
CA LEU A 11 -43.22 35.82 21.61
C LEU A 11 -43.05 34.97 20.36
N PHE A 12 -43.57 35.51 19.26
CA PHE A 12 -43.28 35.07 17.91
C PHE A 12 -41.78 35.26 17.63
N LEU A 13 -41.09 34.19 17.27
CA LEU A 13 -39.88 34.31 16.47
C LEU A 13 -39.94 33.28 15.34
N THR A 14 -39.84 33.81 14.14
CA THR A 14 -39.90 33.18 12.82
C THR A 14 -38.87 32.06 12.66
N CYS A 15 -39.30 30.80 12.63
CA CYS A 15 -38.49 29.70 12.10
C CYS A 15 -38.78 29.51 10.61
N GLY A 16 -38.23 30.41 9.80
CA GLY A 16 -37.96 30.11 8.41
C GLY A 16 -36.64 29.34 8.34
N MET A 17 -36.69 28.10 7.87
CA MET A 17 -35.82 27.56 6.82
C MET A 17 -35.98 26.04 6.75
N ALA A 18 -36.43 25.60 5.59
CA ALA A 18 -36.35 24.23 5.14
C ALA A 18 -34.88 23.77 5.16
N LEU A 19 -34.54 22.81 6.02
CA LEU A 19 -33.31 22.04 5.84
C LEU A 19 -33.61 20.92 4.86
N VAL A 20 -33.25 21.23 3.62
CA VAL A 20 -32.99 20.30 2.53
C VAL A 20 -32.13 19.14 3.02
N SER A 21 -32.59 17.95 2.66
CA SER A 21 -31.93 16.65 2.72
C SER A 21 -30.41 16.68 2.55
N ALA A 22 -29.70 16.10 3.53
CA ALA A 22 -28.41 15.44 3.30
C ALA A 22 -28.61 13.96 3.62
N ALA A 23 -29.12 13.21 2.64
CA ALA A 23 -28.91 11.77 2.64
C ALA A 23 -27.38 11.55 2.54
N PRO A 24 -26.76 10.67 3.35
CA PRO A 24 -25.37 10.31 3.14
C PRO A 24 -25.28 9.63 1.77
N MET A 25 -24.77 10.37 0.80
CA MET A 25 -24.43 9.89 -0.51
C MET A 25 -23.39 8.81 -0.32
N MET A 26 -23.77 7.57 -0.63
CA MET A 26 -22.86 6.43 -0.78
C MET A 26 -21.81 6.82 -1.82
N ALA A 27 -20.64 7.24 -1.36
CA ALA A 27 -19.45 7.38 -2.19
C ALA A 27 -18.85 5.99 -2.38
N ALA A 28 -18.96 5.52 -3.61
CA ALA A 28 -18.38 4.29 -4.09
C ALA A 28 -16.84 4.31 -4.03
N GLY A 29 -16.26 3.12 -3.82
CA GLY A 29 -14.99 2.73 -4.42
C GLY A 29 -13.72 3.29 -3.80
N GLY A 30 -13.19 2.59 -2.80
CA GLY A 30 -11.84 2.81 -2.29
C GLY A 30 -11.75 2.23 -0.89
N GLY A 31 -11.23 1.01 -0.76
CA GLY A 31 -10.98 0.42 0.55
C GLY A 31 -10.11 1.37 1.38
N PHE A 32 -10.66 1.87 2.48
CA PHE A 32 -9.91 2.59 3.49
C PHE A 32 -8.99 1.58 4.19
N TYR A 33 -7.84 1.30 3.60
CA TYR A 33 -6.73 0.68 4.31
C TYR A 33 -6.29 1.70 5.36
N GLN A 34 -6.66 1.45 6.62
CA GLN A 34 -6.20 2.22 7.77
C GLN A 34 -4.67 2.30 7.71
N GLU A 35 -4.04 3.42 8.06
CA GLU A 35 -2.62 3.70 7.81
C GLU A 35 -1.62 2.62 8.33
N GLY A 36 -2.05 1.72 9.22
CA GLY A 36 -1.27 0.56 9.65
C GLY A 36 -1.31 -0.67 8.70
N ASP A 37 -2.31 -0.77 7.83
CA ASP A 37 -2.56 -1.96 6.99
C ASP A 37 -1.63 -2.00 5.77
N TRP A 38 -1.39 -0.84 5.13
CA TRP A 38 -0.50 -0.79 3.97
C TRP A 38 0.96 -1.07 4.34
N HIS A 39 1.40 -0.66 5.53
CA HIS A 39 2.77 -0.86 5.99
C HIS A 39 3.07 -2.35 6.20
N GLN A 40 2.14 -3.06 6.85
CA GLN A 40 2.23 -4.51 7.03
C GLN A 40 2.17 -5.25 5.69
N HIS A 41 1.27 -4.84 4.80
CA HIS A 41 1.20 -5.40 3.46
C HIS A 41 2.51 -5.23 2.69
N LEU A 42 3.07 -4.02 2.67
CA LEU A 42 4.34 -3.73 1.99
C LEU A 42 5.49 -4.58 2.55
N ARG A 43 5.62 -4.67 3.88
CA ARG A 43 6.66 -5.52 4.49
C ARG A 43 6.46 -7.00 4.14
N GLY A 44 5.20 -7.46 4.09
CA GLY A 44 4.87 -8.81 3.64
C GLY A 44 5.28 -9.09 2.20
N VAL A 45 5.06 -8.12 1.28
CA VAL A 45 5.54 -8.22 -0.11
C VAL A 45 7.07 -8.30 -0.14
N ILE A 46 7.77 -7.41 0.57
CA ILE A 46 9.24 -7.39 0.59
C ILE A 46 9.81 -8.71 1.13
N ASP A 47 9.26 -9.24 2.22
CA ASP A 47 9.72 -10.50 2.81
C ASP A 47 9.47 -11.69 1.88
N ARG A 48 8.29 -11.74 1.23
CA ARG A 48 7.98 -12.76 0.22
C ARG A 48 8.98 -12.71 -0.94
N THR A 49 9.21 -11.52 -1.51
CA THR A 49 10.14 -11.34 -2.61
C THR A 49 11.55 -11.75 -2.23
N GLN A 50 12.05 -11.36 -1.05
CA GLN A 50 13.39 -11.76 -0.61
C GLN A 50 13.56 -13.28 -0.52
N ASN A 51 12.55 -14.00 -0.04
CA ASN A 51 12.55 -15.45 0.03
C ASN A 51 12.53 -16.09 -1.37
N ASP A 52 11.70 -15.58 -2.28
CA ASP A 52 11.62 -16.08 -3.65
C ASP A 52 12.92 -15.85 -4.42
N LEU A 53 13.55 -14.68 -4.24
CA LEU A 53 14.86 -14.40 -4.82
C LEU A 53 15.95 -15.30 -4.23
N GLN A 54 15.89 -15.62 -2.93
CA GLN A 54 16.84 -16.53 -2.29
C GLN A 54 16.69 -17.95 -2.83
N ALA A 55 15.45 -18.42 -3.02
CA ALA A 55 15.18 -19.72 -3.62
C ALA A 55 15.66 -19.76 -5.09
N ALA A 56 15.35 -18.73 -5.88
CA ALA A 56 15.76 -18.60 -7.27
C ALA A 56 17.29 -18.54 -7.42
N ALA A 57 17.98 -17.84 -6.51
CA ALA A 57 19.42 -17.76 -6.51
C ALA A 57 20.10 -19.11 -6.29
N GLN A 58 19.50 -20.06 -5.55
CA GLN A 58 20.09 -21.39 -5.33
C GLN A 58 20.15 -22.25 -6.60
N ILE A 59 19.31 -21.96 -7.57
CA ILE A 59 19.18 -22.71 -8.83
C ILE A 59 19.63 -21.90 -10.05
N ALA A 60 20.24 -20.73 -9.83
CA ALA A 60 20.68 -19.84 -10.90
C ALA A 60 21.77 -20.49 -11.76
N ALA A 61 21.73 -20.24 -13.08
CA ALA A 61 22.61 -20.92 -14.03
C ALA A 61 24.04 -20.34 -14.10
N GLY A 62 24.25 -19.10 -13.65
CA GLY A 62 25.54 -18.43 -13.82
C GLY A 62 25.76 -17.23 -12.92
N PRO A 63 27.02 -16.74 -12.85
CA PRO A 63 27.44 -15.70 -11.90
C PRO A 63 26.71 -14.37 -12.10
N LYS A 64 26.38 -14.01 -13.34
CA LYS A 64 25.63 -12.77 -13.64
C LYS A 64 24.21 -12.80 -13.06
N ASP A 65 23.55 -13.96 -13.15
CA ASP A 65 22.20 -14.13 -12.60
C ASP A 65 22.24 -14.01 -11.07
N HIS A 66 23.25 -14.61 -10.43
CA HIS A 66 23.50 -14.45 -9.00
C HIS A 66 23.76 -13.00 -8.59
N ASP A 67 24.52 -12.25 -9.37
CA ASP A 67 24.82 -10.86 -9.07
C ASP A 67 23.56 -9.99 -9.13
N ARG A 68 22.66 -10.23 -10.10
CA ARG A 68 21.35 -9.56 -10.16
C ARG A 68 20.46 -9.91 -8.96
N TYR A 69 20.38 -11.20 -8.60
CA TYR A 69 19.64 -11.60 -7.39
C TYR A 69 20.19 -10.92 -6.14
N ARG A 70 21.51 -10.93 -5.96
CA ARG A 70 22.17 -10.28 -4.81
C ARG A 70 21.91 -8.77 -4.79
N HIS A 71 21.92 -8.13 -5.95
CA HIS A 71 21.62 -6.71 -6.07
C HIS A 71 20.17 -6.42 -5.65
N ALA A 72 19.19 -7.12 -6.23
CA ALA A 72 17.78 -6.95 -5.88
C ALA A 72 17.51 -7.22 -4.38
N GLN A 73 18.09 -8.28 -3.82
CA GLN A 73 17.99 -8.56 -2.39
C GLN A 73 18.57 -7.44 -1.52
N ARG A 74 19.68 -6.82 -1.95
CA ARG A 74 20.25 -5.66 -1.24
C ARG A 74 19.31 -4.45 -1.29
N GLU A 75 18.77 -4.14 -2.46
CA GLU A 75 17.83 -3.02 -2.61
C GLU A 75 16.60 -3.21 -1.71
N LEU A 76 16.00 -4.40 -1.74
CA LEU A 76 14.85 -4.76 -0.89
C LEU A 76 15.18 -4.70 0.60
N SER A 77 16.33 -5.25 1.02
CA SER A 77 16.75 -5.23 2.44
C SER A 77 16.96 -3.79 2.93
N ASP A 78 17.60 -2.95 2.13
CA ASP A 78 17.82 -1.55 2.48
C ASP A 78 16.50 -0.75 2.52
N PHE A 79 15.55 -1.08 1.63
CA PHE A 79 14.22 -0.50 1.64
C PHE A 79 13.43 -0.92 2.89
N ASP A 80 13.40 -2.21 3.22
CA ASP A 80 12.74 -2.72 4.44
C ASP A 80 13.33 -2.09 5.71
N ARG A 81 14.66 -1.91 5.78
CA ARG A 81 15.29 -1.21 6.90
C ARG A 81 14.85 0.26 7.03
N LYS A 82 14.51 0.93 5.94
CA LYS A 82 13.98 2.30 5.99
C LYS A 82 12.52 2.28 6.42
N VAL A 83 11.71 1.44 5.77
CA VAL A 83 10.27 1.27 6.05
C VAL A 83 10.03 0.87 7.50
N SER A 84 10.77 -0.10 8.04
CA SER A 84 10.68 -0.55 9.44
C SER A 84 11.02 0.53 10.47
N ARG A 85 11.78 1.56 10.08
CA ARG A 85 12.06 2.76 10.90
C ARG A 85 11.04 3.87 10.70
N GLY A 86 9.94 3.61 10.01
CA GLY A 86 8.91 4.60 9.71
C GLY A 86 9.29 5.57 8.60
N HIS A 87 10.34 5.27 7.82
CA HIS A 87 10.78 6.12 6.72
C HIS A 87 10.50 5.47 5.37
N PHE A 88 9.45 5.92 4.70
CA PHE A 88 9.17 5.53 3.32
C PHE A 88 10.03 6.35 2.35
N ASP A 89 10.85 5.67 1.57
CA ASP A 89 11.74 6.27 0.59
C ASP A 89 11.31 5.86 -0.83
N MET A 90 10.68 6.81 -1.54
CA MET A 90 10.20 6.62 -2.90
C MET A 90 11.34 6.31 -3.89
N GLY A 91 12.50 6.93 -3.72
CA GLY A 91 13.66 6.66 -4.57
C GLY A 91 14.09 5.20 -4.41
N LYS A 92 14.16 4.73 -3.17
CA LYS A 92 14.53 3.35 -2.88
C LYS A 92 13.50 2.32 -3.36
N LEU A 93 12.21 2.64 -3.32
CA LEU A 93 11.17 1.79 -3.92
C LEU A 93 11.38 1.64 -5.44
N LYS A 94 11.70 2.75 -6.13
CA LYS A 94 12.01 2.73 -7.57
C LYS A 94 13.25 1.90 -7.87
N ASP A 95 14.29 1.98 -7.03
CA ASP A 95 15.48 1.13 -7.15
C ASP A 95 15.14 -0.36 -7.01
N CYS A 96 14.28 -0.73 -6.05
CA CYS A 96 13.80 -2.12 -5.89
C CYS A 96 13.08 -2.61 -7.16
N ILE A 97 12.12 -1.82 -7.67
CA ILE A 97 11.38 -2.14 -8.90
C ILE A 97 12.34 -2.29 -10.09
N GLY A 98 13.32 -1.40 -10.21
CA GLY A 98 14.36 -1.45 -11.24
C GLY A 98 15.16 -2.76 -11.18
N ALA A 99 15.60 -3.16 -9.98
CA ALA A 99 16.36 -4.38 -9.80
C ALA A 99 15.54 -5.66 -10.10
N LEU A 100 14.24 -5.67 -9.77
CA LEU A 100 13.35 -6.79 -10.13
C LEU A 100 13.12 -6.87 -11.65
N ASN A 101 12.95 -5.72 -12.33
CA ASN A 101 12.85 -5.69 -13.79
C ASN A 101 14.13 -6.25 -14.46
N ASP A 102 15.32 -5.88 -13.96
CA ASP A 102 16.60 -6.39 -14.48
C ASP A 102 16.69 -7.92 -14.41
N ILE A 103 16.14 -8.53 -13.35
CA ILE A 103 16.02 -9.99 -13.22
C ILE A 103 15.03 -10.56 -14.23
N LEU A 104 13.83 -9.99 -14.33
CA LEU A 104 12.78 -10.47 -15.24
C LEU A 104 13.19 -10.40 -16.72
N ASP A 105 13.98 -9.39 -17.07
CA ASP A 105 14.43 -9.12 -18.44
C ASP A 105 15.66 -9.95 -18.83
N HIS A 106 16.55 -10.26 -17.88
CA HIS A 106 17.85 -10.83 -18.20
C HIS A 106 18.17 -12.19 -17.61
N ASN A 107 17.53 -12.63 -16.52
CA ASN A 107 17.81 -13.95 -15.94
C ASN A 107 17.06 -15.06 -16.66
N THR A 108 17.67 -16.24 -16.65
CA THR A 108 16.96 -17.47 -17.05
C THR A 108 16.11 -17.94 -15.87
N LEU A 109 14.81 -17.69 -15.94
CA LEU A 109 13.86 -17.99 -14.88
C LEU A 109 12.99 -19.20 -15.23
N GLN A 110 12.70 -20.04 -14.24
CA GLN A 110 11.57 -20.96 -14.33
C GLN A 110 10.26 -20.16 -14.42
N ALA A 111 9.25 -20.71 -15.12
CA ALA A 111 7.98 -20.00 -15.34
C ALA A 111 7.33 -19.56 -14.02
N SER A 112 7.26 -20.46 -13.03
CA SER A 112 6.72 -20.15 -11.70
C SER A 112 7.47 -19.03 -10.98
N THR A 113 8.81 -19.05 -11.02
CA THR A 113 9.65 -17.99 -10.45
C THR A 113 9.43 -16.65 -11.15
N ARG A 114 9.32 -16.67 -12.48
CA ARG A 114 9.04 -15.45 -13.27
C ARG A 114 7.69 -14.85 -12.89
N ASP A 115 6.66 -15.69 -12.73
CA ASP A 115 5.32 -15.22 -12.37
C ASP A 115 5.26 -14.70 -10.94
N ALA A 116 5.94 -15.35 -9.98
CA ALA A 116 6.04 -14.87 -8.61
C ALA A 116 6.74 -13.50 -8.52
N ILE A 117 7.94 -13.38 -9.12
CA ILE A 117 8.67 -12.10 -9.14
C ILE A 117 7.87 -11.01 -9.87
N ARG A 118 7.16 -11.36 -10.94
CA ARG A 118 6.30 -10.40 -11.66
C ARG A 118 5.15 -9.92 -10.78
N ALA A 119 4.46 -10.81 -10.08
CA ALA A 119 3.37 -10.44 -9.18
C ALA A 119 3.86 -9.49 -8.07
N ASP A 120 4.98 -9.83 -7.43
CA ASP A 120 5.62 -9.00 -6.41
C ASP A 120 6.01 -7.61 -6.93
N ASN A 121 6.58 -7.56 -8.13
CA ASN A 121 6.96 -6.31 -8.76
C ASN A 121 5.75 -5.42 -9.09
N GLU A 122 4.61 -6.02 -9.46
CA GLU A 122 3.35 -5.27 -9.63
C GLU A 122 2.83 -4.74 -8.29
N ASP A 123 2.88 -5.51 -7.21
CA ASP A 123 2.51 -5.04 -5.87
C ASP A 123 3.36 -3.82 -5.45
N LEU A 124 4.68 -3.86 -5.70
CA LEU A 124 5.56 -2.71 -5.44
C LEU A 124 5.23 -1.49 -6.32
N LYS A 125 4.86 -1.69 -7.58
CA LYS A 125 4.41 -0.60 -8.46
C LYS A 125 3.09 0.02 -7.99
N MET A 126 2.14 -0.79 -7.50
CA MET A 126 0.91 -0.27 -6.93
C MET A 126 1.17 0.59 -5.69
N VAL A 127 2.14 0.21 -4.87
CA VAL A 127 2.58 1.03 -3.73
C VAL A 127 3.19 2.35 -4.21
N ARG A 128 4.06 2.31 -5.22
CA ARG A 128 4.62 3.53 -5.83
C ARG A 128 3.51 4.46 -6.30
N ASP A 129 2.60 3.94 -7.11
CA ASP A 129 1.54 4.73 -7.74
C ASP A 129 0.62 5.37 -6.69
N ARG A 130 0.30 4.65 -5.61
CA ARG A 130 -0.45 5.19 -4.47
C ARG A 130 0.24 6.39 -3.80
N HIS A 131 1.57 6.41 -3.76
CA HIS A 131 2.34 7.47 -3.11
C HIS A 131 2.74 8.62 -4.05
N GLU A 132 2.48 8.52 -5.36
CA GLU A 132 2.69 9.61 -6.32
C GLU A 132 1.42 10.48 -6.53
N HIS A 133 0.28 10.08 -5.94
CA HIS A 133 -1.01 10.79 -5.99
C HIS A 133 -1.35 11.46 -4.66
#